data_AF-A0A935AWQ1-F1
#
_entry.id   AF-A0A935AWQ1-F1
#
_cell.length_a   1.000
_cell.length_b   1.000
_cell.length_c   1.000
_cell.angle_alpha   90.00
_cell.angle_beta   90.00
_cell.angle_gamma   90.00
#
_symmetry.space_group_name_H-M   'P 1'
#
loop_
_entity.id
_entity.type
_entity.pdbx_description
1 polymer ?
#
loop_
_entity_poly.entity_id
_entity_poly.type
_entity_poly.pdbx_seq_one_letter_code
_entity_poly.pdbx_strand_id
1 'polypeptide(L)'
;MLDWMVDCGYTPHLIVDASSDVVQVPRQFVKEGKIVLNISASATQSFQIGADAVEFNARFGGVGHHIRVPVDFVLGIYARETGQGMVFTEEGSPVPGTPGNSNDGGGPDPSPPPPEKPRRPSLKVVK
;
A
#
# COMPACT_ATOMS: atom_id res chain seq x y z
N MET A 1 -0.54 -5.85 10.69
CA MET A 1 0.11 -5.10 9.58
C MET A 1 -0.12 -3.61 9.72
N LEU A 2 -1.37 -3.16 9.83
CA LEU A 2 -1.70 -1.77 10.14
C LEU A 2 -0.96 -1.28 11.41
N ASP A 3 -1.07 -2.00 12.52
CA ASP A 3 -0.38 -1.66 13.77
C ASP A 3 1.13 -1.55 13.59
N TRP A 4 1.75 -2.50 12.88
CA TRP A 4 3.19 -2.45 12.61
C TRP A 4 3.60 -1.19 11.82
N MET A 5 2.83 -0.80 10.80
CA MET A 5 3.11 0.43 10.06
C MET A 5 3.02 1.65 10.97
N VAL A 6 2.00 1.70 11.85
CA VAL A 6 1.81 2.78 12.81
C VAL A 6 2.94 2.83 13.84
N ASP A 7 3.33 1.69 14.41
CA ASP A 7 4.42 1.58 15.38
C ASP A 7 5.78 2.00 14.79
N CYS A 8 5.97 1.74 13.49
CA CYS A 8 7.15 2.20 12.75
C CYS A 8 7.08 3.68 12.32
N GLY A 9 6.00 4.39 12.64
CA GLY A 9 5.79 5.79 12.27
C GLY A 9 5.49 6.01 10.79
N TYR A 10 4.98 5.01 10.08
CA TYR A 10 4.60 5.09 8.68
C TYR A 10 3.14 5.48 8.46
N THR A 11 2.83 5.99 7.27
CA THR A 11 1.48 6.42 6.90
C THR A 11 0.79 5.32 6.08
N PRO A 12 -0.15 4.56 6.68
CA PRO A 12 -0.84 3.48 5.98
C PRO A 12 -1.79 4.02 4.91
N HIS A 13 -1.66 3.50 3.69
CA HIS A 13 -2.52 3.78 2.54
C HIS A 13 -3.16 2.50 2.03
N LEU A 14 -4.46 2.58 1.77
CA LEU A 14 -5.27 1.47 1.31
C LEU A 14 -5.63 1.68 -0.16
N ILE A 15 -5.38 0.67 -0.99
CA ILE A 15 -5.70 0.67 -2.42
C ILE A 15 -7.05 -0.01 -2.58
N VAL A 16 -7.98 0.68 -3.21
CA VAL A 16 -9.37 0.23 -3.37
C VAL A 16 -9.73 0.16 -4.85
N ASP A 17 -10.40 -0.91 -5.24
CA ASP A 17 -11.16 -0.93 -6.49
C ASP A 17 -12.48 -0.16 -6.29
N ALA A 18 -12.62 0.94 -7.01
CA ALA A 18 -13.81 1.79 -7.01
C ALA A 18 -14.59 1.64 -8.33
N SER A 19 -14.51 0.48 -8.99
CA SER A 19 -15.31 0.16 -10.18
C SER A 19 -16.81 -0.03 -9.88
N SER A 20 -17.14 -0.55 -8.69
CA SER A 20 -18.52 -0.88 -8.29
C SER A 20 -19.19 0.21 -7.45
N ASP A 21 -20.51 0.36 -7.58
CA ASP A 21 -21.33 1.32 -6.83
C ASP A 21 -21.47 0.98 -5.33
N VAL A 22 -21.23 -0.28 -4.95
CA VAL A 22 -21.23 -0.73 -3.54
C VAL A 22 -20.08 -0.12 -2.73
N VAL A 23 -19.05 0.39 -3.41
CA VAL A 23 -17.92 1.13 -2.82
C VAL A 23 -18.30 2.61 -2.71
N GLN A 24 -18.44 3.09 -1.47
CA GLN A 24 -18.83 4.47 -1.20
C GLN A 24 -17.59 5.33 -0.97
N VAL A 25 -17.17 6.02 -2.03
CA VAL A 25 -16.05 6.97 -2.05
C VAL A 25 -16.40 8.18 -2.93
N PRO A 26 -15.78 9.35 -2.73
CA PRO A 26 -16.06 10.50 -3.57
C PRO A 26 -15.45 10.29 -4.97
N ARG A 27 -16.32 9.99 -5.95
CA ARG A 27 -15.93 9.52 -7.29
C ARG A 27 -15.00 10.45 -8.06
N GLN A 28 -15.04 11.76 -7.77
CA GLN A 28 -14.14 12.75 -8.37
C GLN A 28 -12.64 12.53 -8.07
N PHE A 29 -12.29 11.74 -7.04
CA PHE A 29 -10.91 11.39 -6.70
C PHE A 29 -10.50 10.00 -7.19
N VAL A 30 -11.40 9.26 -7.85
CA VAL A 30 -11.13 7.96 -8.45
C VAL A 30 -10.34 8.16 -9.74
N LYS A 31 -9.30 7.36 -9.94
CA LYS A 31 -8.46 7.36 -11.14
C LYS A 31 -8.31 5.93 -11.63
N GLU A 32 -8.60 5.69 -12.91
CA GLU A 32 -8.47 4.36 -13.53
C GLU A 32 -9.23 3.27 -12.77
N GLY A 33 -10.43 3.62 -12.26
CA GLY A 33 -11.25 2.72 -11.46
C GLY A 33 -10.72 2.45 -10.05
N LYS A 34 -9.60 3.07 -9.63
CA LYS A 34 -9.01 2.87 -8.30
C LYS A 34 -8.99 4.16 -7.49
N ILE A 35 -8.95 4.01 -6.17
CA ILE A 35 -8.69 5.12 -5.24
C ILE A 35 -7.71 4.67 -4.17
N VAL A 36 -6.80 5.58 -3.80
CA VAL A 36 -5.88 5.37 -2.69
C VAL A 36 -6.34 6.21 -1.51
N LEU A 37 -6.55 5.57 -0.37
CA LEU A 37 -7.10 6.17 0.83
C LEU A 37 -6.04 6.19 1.92
N ASN A 38 -5.74 7.36 2.46
CA ASN A 38 -4.94 7.47 3.67
C ASN A 38 -5.79 7.08 4.88
N ILE A 39 -5.39 6.01 5.59
CA ILE A 39 -6.11 5.48 6.75
C ILE A 39 -5.35 5.74 8.07
N SER A 40 -4.40 6.68 8.09
CA SER A 40 -3.75 7.09 9.33
C SER A 40 -4.76 7.72 10.31
N ALA A 41 -4.48 7.61 11.61
CA ALA A 41 -5.32 8.21 12.65
C ALA A 41 -5.49 9.73 12.51
N SER A 42 -4.51 10.41 11.88
CA SER A 42 -4.57 11.84 11.60
C SER A 42 -5.43 12.22 10.40
N ALA A 43 -5.67 11.29 9.47
CA ALA A 43 -6.42 11.51 8.23
C ALA A 43 -7.87 11.06 8.30
N THR A 44 -8.23 10.29 9.33
CA THR A 44 -9.53 9.63 9.47
C THR A 44 -10.18 9.94 10.81
N GLN A 45 -11.51 9.84 10.84
CA GLN A 45 -12.32 9.93 12.05
C GLN A 45 -13.31 8.75 12.09
N SER A 46 -13.50 8.17 13.28
CA SER A 46 -14.37 7.00 13.48
C SER A 46 -13.96 5.84 12.57
N PHE A 47 -12.66 5.55 12.51
CA PHE A 47 -12.13 4.46 11.71
C PHE A 47 -12.52 3.11 12.30
N GLN A 48 -13.14 2.26 11.48
CA GLN A 48 -13.59 0.93 11.84
C GLN A 48 -13.19 -0.05 10.74
N ILE A 49 -12.61 -1.18 11.16
CA ILE A 49 -12.39 -2.35 10.31
C ILE A 49 -13.33 -3.43 10.81
N GLY A 50 -14.34 -3.74 10.01
CA GLY A 50 -15.24 -4.88 10.23
C GLY A 50 -14.83 -6.07 9.38
N ALA A 51 -15.54 -7.19 9.57
CA ALA A 51 -15.39 -8.38 8.73
C ALA A 51 -15.86 -8.11 7.29
N ASP A 52 -16.89 -7.27 7.12
CA ASP A 52 -17.53 -7.04 5.82
C ASP A 52 -17.06 -5.75 5.13
N ALA A 53 -16.60 -4.75 5.90
CA ALA A 53 -16.23 -3.45 5.36
C ALA A 53 -15.25 -2.67 6.24
N VAL A 54 -14.50 -1.78 5.59
CA VAL A 54 -13.73 -0.70 6.22
C VAL A 54 -14.53 0.59 6.11
N GLU A 55 -14.78 1.24 7.25
CA GLU A 55 -15.64 2.43 7.34
C GLU A 55 -14.93 3.54 8.12
N PHE A 56 -14.98 4.77 7.61
CA PHE A 56 -14.43 5.95 8.28
C PHE A 56 -14.93 7.25 7.66
N ASN A 57 -14.70 8.37 8.34
CA ASN A 57 -14.88 9.69 7.76
C ASN A 57 -13.51 10.30 7.42
N ALA A 58 -13.41 10.94 6.25
CA ALA A 58 -12.19 11.62 5.80
C ALA A 58 -12.52 12.89 5.02
N ARG A 59 -11.53 13.78 4.89
CA ARG A 59 -11.71 15.04 4.15
C ARG A 59 -11.02 14.97 2.80
N PHE A 60 -11.75 15.31 1.75
CA PHE A 60 -11.24 15.42 0.39
C PHE A 60 -11.46 16.85 -0.10
N GLY A 61 -10.38 17.54 -0.46
CA GLY A 61 -10.46 18.98 -0.81
C GLY A 61 -11.04 19.85 0.31
N GLY A 62 -10.88 19.43 1.58
CA GLY A 62 -11.46 20.11 2.74
C GLY A 62 -12.92 19.75 3.04
N VAL A 63 -13.61 19.04 2.15
CA VAL A 63 -15.01 18.58 2.34
C VAL A 63 -15.01 17.21 3.01
N GLY A 64 -15.83 17.05 4.06
CA GLY A 64 -15.97 15.79 4.77
C GLY A 64 -16.81 14.78 3.98
N HIS A 65 -16.36 13.54 3.93
CA HIS A 65 -17.04 12.42 3.30
C HIS A 65 -17.02 11.20 4.22
N HIS A 66 -18.16 10.50 4.25
CA HIS A 66 -18.24 9.16 4.79
C HIS A 66 -17.74 8.17 3.75
N ILE A 67 -16.85 7.27 4.15
CA ILE A 67 -16.20 6.28 3.33
C ILE A 67 -16.61 4.90 3.83
N ARG A 68 -17.09 4.06 2.91
CA ARG A 68 -17.41 2.67 3.18
C ARG A 68 -16.93 1.79 2.03
N VAL A 69 -16.04 0.87 2.34
CA VAL A 69 -15.39 0.00 1.37
C VAL A 69 -15.59 -1.45 1.82
N PRO A 70 -16.39 -2.26 1.10
CA PRO A 70 -16.47 -3.69 1.39
C PRO A 70 -15.09 -4.35 1.23
N VAL A 71 -14.78 -5.34 2.06
CA VAL A 71 -13.44 -5.96 2.09
C VAL A 71 -13.01 -6.55 0.75
N ASP A 72 -13.95 -7.07 -0.04
CA ASP A 72 -13.70 -7.65 -1.37
C ASP A 72 -13.11 -6.62 -2.37
N PHE A 73 -13.30 -5.33 -2.12
CA PHE A 73 -12.80 -4.25 -2.97
C PHE A 73 -11.47 -3.66 -2.47
N VAL A 74 -10.91 -4.21 -1.39
CA VAL A 74 -9.60 -3.81 -0.86
C VAL A 74 -8.51 -4.57 -1.59
N LEU A 75 -7.78 -3.88 -2.46
CA LEU A 75 -6.71 -4.47 -3.28
C LEU A 75 -5.39 -4.58 -2.55
N GLY A 76 -5.18 -3.81 -1.47
CA GLY A 76 -3.94 -3.85 -0.73
C GLY A 76 -3.78 -2.73 0.28
N ILE A 77 -2.75 -2.84 1.10
CA ILE A 77 -2.31 -1.82 2.05
C ILE A 77 -0.80 -1.64 1.95
N TYR A 78 -0.32 -0.40 1.95
CA TYR A 78 1.10 -0.09 1.93
C TYR A 78 1.44 1.15 2.77
N ALA A 79 2.69 1.22 3.22
CA ALA A 79 3.27 2.39 3.86
C ALA A 79 3.70 3.41 2.79
N ARG A 80 3.17 4.64 2.86
CA ARG A 80 3.45 5.70 1.88
C ARG A 80 4.94 5.98 1.70
N GLU A 81 5.70 5.92 2.78
CA GLU A 81 7.10 6.33 2.83
C GLU A 81 8.03 5.32 2.18
N THR A 82 7.74 4.03 2.33
CA THR A 82 8.63 2.94 1.87
C THR A 82 8.08 2.17 0.68
N GLY A 83 6.78 2.30 0.40
CA GLY A 83 6.07 1.45 -0.56
C GLY A 83 5.86 0.01 -0.08
N GLN A 84 6.33 -0.35 1.11
CA GLN A 84 6.19 -1.71 1.63
C GLN A 84 4.74 -1.98 2.03
N GLY A 85 4.24 -3.14 1.65
CA GLY A 85 2.82 -3.43 1.75
C GLY A 85 2.47 -4.87 1.45
N MET A 86 1.17 -5.14 1.43
CA MET A 86 0.56 -6.38 0.99
C MET A 86 -0.48 -6.04 -0.07
N VAL A 87 -0.48 -6.80 -1.16
CA VAL A 87 -1.52 -6.78 -2.18
C VAL A 87 -2.38 -8.01 -1.94
N PHE A 88 -3.69 -7.81 -1.92
CA PHE A 88 -4.67 -8.87 -1.82
C PHE A 88 -5.10 -9.24 -3.24
N THR A 89 -4.98 -10.52 -3.60
CA THR A 89 -5.45 -11.08 -4.87
C THR A 89 -6.75 -11.85 -4.62
N GLU A 90 -7.67 -11.87 -5.60
CA GLU A 90 -8.97 -12.56 -5.50
C GLU A 90 -8.83 -14.07 -5.25
N GLU A 91 -7.68 -14.64 -5.57
CA GLU A 91 -7.32 -16.00 -5.19
C GLU A 91 -6.34 -15.91 -4.01
N GLY A 92 -6.64 -16.62 -2.91
CA GLY A 92 -5.85 -16.69 -1.68
C GLY A 92 -4.46 -17.35 -1.85
N SER A 93 -3.68 -16.85 -2.79
CA SER A 93 -2.32 -17.28 -3.09
C SER A 93 -1.35 -16.22 -2.54
N PRO A 94 -0.39 -16.61 -1.68
CA PRO A 94 0.61 -15.68 -1.20
C PRO A 94 1.41 -15.14 -2.39
N VAL A 95 1.40 -13.82 -2.58
CA VAL A 95 2.30 -13.17 -3.52
C VAL A 95 3.76 -13.41 -3.07
N PRO A 96 4.67 -13.90 -3.94
CA PRO A 96 6.06 -14.13 -3.56
C PRO A 96 6.76 -12.79 -3.35
N GLY A 97 6.93 -12.42 -2.08
CA GLY A 97 7.73 -11.27 -1.64
C GLY A 97 8.48 -11.49 -0.33
N THR A 98 8.32 -12.66 0.30
CA THR A 98 9.23 -13.12 1.35
C THR A 98 10.59 -13.40 0.71
N PRO A 99 11.72 -12.94 1.27
CA PRO A 99 13.04 -13.32 0.78
C PRO A 99 13.29 -14.79 1.13
N GLY A 100 12.81 -15.68 0.28
CA GLY A 100 13.11 -17.10 0.31
C GLY A 100 14.39 -17.36 -0.47
N ASN A 101 15.49 -17.52 0.26
CA ASN A 101 16.74 -18.08 -0.27
C ASN A 101 16.43 -19.43 -0.94
N SER A 102 16.55 -19.51 -2.26
CA SER A 102 16.78 -20.76 -2.97
C SER A 102 17.62 -20.46 -4.20
N ASN A 103 18.88 -20.86 -4.08
CA ASN A 103 19.87 -20.91 -5.12
C ASN A 103 19.52 -22.10 -6.03
N ASP A 104 19.60 -21.87 -7.35
CA ASP A 104 20.08 -22.79 -8.41
C ASP A 104 19.15 -22.94 -9.63
N GLY A 105 19.68 -22.50 -10.79
CA GLY A 105 19.49 -23.20 -12.07
C GLY A 105 18.54 -22.63 -13.14
N GLY A 106 19.01 -21.65 -13.93
CA GLY A 106 18.62 -21.51 -15.36
C GLY A 106 18.21 -20.11 -15.84
N GLY A 107 19.13 -19.37 -16.47
CA GLY A 107 18.87 -18.10 -17.17
C GLY A 107 18.33 -18.27 -18.61
N PRO A 108 18.26 -17.22 -19.46
CA PRO A 108 18.76 -15.85 -19.25
C PRO A 108 17.70 -14.73 -19.35
N ASP A 109 18.15 -13.59 -18.85
CA ASP A 109 17.58 -12.24 -18.78
C ASP A 109 17.30 -11.58 -20.16
N PRO A 110 16.46 -10.54 -20.23
CA PRO A 110 17.04 -9.20 -20.17
C PRO A 110 16.28 -8.21 -19.26
N SER A 111 17.03 -7.63 -18.30
CA SER A 111 16.57 -6.68 -17.30
C SER A 111 16.59 -5.25 -17.83
N PRO A 112 15.62 -4.39 -17.46
CA PRO A 112 15.77 -2.95 -17.53
C PRO A 112 16.63 -2.42 -16.36
N PRO A 113 17.36 -1.31 -16.53
CA PRO A 113 18.38 -0.87 -15.56
C PRO A 113 17.78 -0.27 -14.27
N PRO A 114 18.41 -0.49 -13.10
CA PRO A 114 17.98 0.09 -11.82
C PRO A 114 18.56 1.50 -11.55
N PRO A 115 17.91 2.31 -10.68
CA PRO A 115 18.30 3.69 -10.39
C PRO A 115 19.50 3.79 -9.42
N GLU A 116 20.37 4.77 -9.67
CA GLU A 116 21.61 5.02 -8.92
C GLU A 116 21.38 5.52 -7.48
N LYS A 117 22.16 5.01 -6.52
CA LYS A 117 22.22 5.46 -5.11
C LYS A 117 23.59 6.10 -4.78
N PRO A 118 23.65 7.03 -3.80
CA PRO A 118 24.79 7.94 -3.60
C PRO A 118 26.02 7.26 -2.94
N ARG A 119 27.22 7.62 -3.42
CA ARG A 119 28.53 7.05 -3.00
C ARG A 119 28.98 7.57 -1.63
N ARG A 120 29.41 6.66 -0.75
CA ARG A 120 30.17 6.98 0.49
C ARG A 120 31.69 6.82 0.27
N PRO A 121 32.56 7.64 0.91
CA PRO A 121 34.00 7.63 0.66
C PRO A 121 34.72 6.51 1.42
N SER A 122 35.85 6.03 0.87
CA SER A 122 36.75 5.05 1.51
C SER A 122 38.13 5.67 1.81
N LEU A 123 38.65 5.43 3.00
CA LEU A 123 40.01 5.78 3.43
C LEU A 123 40.97 4.64 3.08
N LYS A 124 42.17 4.97 2.58
CA LYS A 124 43.24 4.01 2.28
C LYS A 124 44.29 3.99 3.40
N VAL A 125 44.67 2.78 3.82
CA VAL A 125 45.82 2.55 4.71
C VAL A 125 47.11 2.51 3.88
N VAL A 126 48.16 3.19 4.34
CA VAL A 126 49.50 3.21 3.75
C VAL A 126 50.42 2.26 4.53
N LYS A 127 51.31 1.57 3.82
CA LYS A 127 52.39 0.74 4.39
C LYS A 127 53.71 1.50 4.39
#